data_AF-A0A8J3DJN6-F1
#
_entry.id   AF-A0A8J3DJN6-F1
#
_cell.length_a   1.000
_cell.length_b   1.000
_cell.length_c   1.000
_cell.angle_alpha   90.00
_cell.angle_beta   90.00
_cell.angle_gamma   90.00
#
_symmetry.space_group_name_H-M   'P 1'
#
loop_
_entity.id
_entity.type
_entity.pdbx_description
1 polymer ?
#
loop_
_entity_poly.entity_id
_entity_poly.type
_entity_poly.pdbx_seq_one_letter_code
_entity_poly.pdbx_strand_id
1 'polypeptide(L)' 'MVWNYGLTVFGCFPVLIALYLAGAYSSTILGVLCVAVGVLLPPLIYPWAWSLWLMSYYLALPHELPANAADDGSVDEDE' A
#
# COMPACT_ATOMS: atom_id res chain seq x y z
N MET A 1 3.38 -6.73 -2.21
CA MET A 1 2.31 -7.61 -1.68
C MET A 1 1.77 -7.14 -0.31
N VAL A 2 2.62 -6.83 0.69
CA VAL A 2 2.16 -6.50 2.07
C VAL A 2 1.30 -5.24 2.20
N TRP A 3 1.59 -4.20 1.40
CA TRP A 3 0.88 -2.91 1.50
C TRP A 3 -0.62 -3.00 1.23
N ASN A 4 -1.05 -3.94 0.39
CA ASN A 4 -2.45 -4.09 0.01
C ASN A 4 -3.33 -4.53 1.18
N TYR A 5 -2.88 -5.57 1.89
CA TYR A 5 -3.57 -6.06 3.08
C TYR A 5 -3.33 -5.13 4.28
N GLY A 6 -2.15 -4.49 4.38
CA GLY A 6 -1.88 -3.48 5.40
C GLY A 6 -2.85 -2.31 5.34
N LEU A 7 -3.05 -1.70 4.16
CA LEU A 7 -4.03 -0.61 3.98
C LEU A 7 -5.46 -1.06 4.25
N THR A 8 -5.82 -2.29 3.89
CA THR A 8 -7.17 -2.81 4.14
C THR A 8 -7.42 -3.01 5.64
N VAL A 9 -6.46 -3.59 6.37
CA VAL A 9 -6.59 -3.91 7.79
C VAL A 9 -6.40 -2.69 8.69
N PHE A 10 -5.49 -1.77 8.36
CA PHE A 10 -5.21 -0.59 9.19
C PHE A 10 -5.91 0.68 8.71
N GLY A 11 -6.35 0.73 7.45
CA GLY A 11 -7.12 1.85 6.91
C GLY A 11 -8.63 1.59 6.96
N CYS A 12 -9.10 0.54 6.30
CA CYS A 12 -10.55 0.33 6.12
C CYS A 12 -11.24 -0.31 7.32
N PHE A 13 -10.68 -1.36 7.93
CA PHE A 13 -11.36 -2.04 9.04
C PHE A 13 -11.57 -1.16 10.29
N PRO A 14 -10.62 -0.29 10.71
CA PRO A 14 -10.84 0.61 11.83
C PRO A 14 -11.96 1.62 11.56
N VAL A 15 -12.08 2.10 10.32
CA VAL A 15 -13.16 3.00 9.90
C VAL A 15 -14.52 2.29 9.97
N LEU A 16 -14.61 1.05 9.47
CA LEU A 16 -15.84 0.25 9.55
C LEU A 16 -16.25 -0.04 11.00
N ILE A 17 -15.28 -0.37 11.86
CA ILE A 17 -15.52 -0.59 13.29
C ILE A 17 -15.97 0.70 13.97
N ALA A 18 -15.33 1.84 13.69
CA ALA A 18 -15.72 3.13 14.25
C ALA A 18 -17.15 3.52 13.85
N LEU A 19 -17.54 3.30 12.59
CA LEU A 19 -18.91 3.53 12.12
C LEU A 19 -19.92 2.61 12.81
N TYR A 20 -19.55 1.35 13.07
CA TYR A 20 -20.39 0.44 13.84
C TYR A 20 -20.57 0.92 15.29
N LEU A 21 -19.49 1.34 15.95
CA LEU A 21 -19.55 1.88 17.32
C LEU A 21 -20.39 3.17 17.40
N ALA A 22 -20.44 3.95 16.31
CA ALA A 22 -21.32 5.12 16.18
C ALA A 22 -22.81 4.76 15.93
N GLY A 23 -23.14 3.46 15.86
CA GLY A 23 -24.51 2.99 15.65
C GLY A 23 -25.01 3.09 14.22
N ALA A 24 -24.12 3.30 13.23
CA ALA A 24 -24.52 3.45 11.83
C ALA A 24 -25.09 2.16 11.22
N TYR A 25 -24.71 0.99 11.72
CA TYR A 25 -25.06 -0.31 11.13
C TYR A 25 -25.30 -1.40 12.19
N SER A 26 -26.06 -2.43 11.80
CA SER A 26 -26.20 -3.67 12.58
C SER A 26 -24.98 -4.59 12.41
N SER A 27 -24.76 -5.50 13.37
CA SER A 27 -23.64 -6.46 13.35
C SER A 27 -23.60 -7.34 12.11
N THR A 28 -24.76 -7.68 11.53
CA THR A 28 -24.84 -8.46 10.29
C THR A 28 -24.30 -7.68 9.10
N ILE A 29 -24.65 -6.39 9.00
CA ILE A 29 -24.18 -5.51 7.90
C ILE A 29 -22.67 -5.31 8.01
N LEU A 30 -22.15 -5.11 9.22
CA LEU A 30 -20.71 -5.01 9.47
C LEU A 30 -19.98 -6.28 9.00
N GLY A 31 -20.49 -7.46 9.34
CA GLY A 31 -19.89 -8.74 8.94
C GLY A 31 -19.78 -8.88 7.42
N VAL A 32 -20.88 -8.59 6.70
CA VAL A 32 -20.89 -8.62 5.23
C VAL A 32 -19.90 -7.62 4.63
N LEU A 33 -19.87 -6.39 5.15
CA LEU A 33 -18.94 -5.36 4.69
C LEU A 33 -17.47 -5.74 4.92
N CYS A 34 -17.13 -6.28 6.10
CA CYS A 34 -15.77 -6.72 6.37
C CYS A 34 -15.30 -7.82 5.42
N VAL A 35 -16.15 -8.79 5.12
CA VAL A 35 -15.84 -9.86 4.15
C VAL A 35 -15.72 -9.29 2.74
N ALA A 36 -16.67 -8.47 2.31
CA ALA A 36 -16.65 -7.86 0.98
C ALA A 36 -15.40 -6.99 0.77
N VAL A 37 -15.10 -6.11 1.74
CA VAL A 37 -13.91 -5.24 1.70
C VAL A 37 -12.62 -6.05 1.76
N GLY A 38 -12.53 -7.08 2.62
CA GLY A 38 -11.34 -7.92 2.72
C GLY A 38 -11.00 -8.69 1.44
N VAL A 39 -12.00 -8.99 0.60
CA VAL A 39 -11.80 -9.73 -0.66
C VAL A 39 -11.67 -8.81 -1.86
N LEU A 40 -12.53 -7.80 -1.97
CA LEU A 40 -12.65 -6.95 -3.16
C LEU A 40 -11.70 -5.76 -3.15
N LEU A 41 -11.39 -5.21 -1.96
CA LEU A 41 -10.57 -4.02 -1.88
C LEU A 41 -9.10 -4.27 -2.25
N PRO A 42 -8.42 -5.35 -1.79
CA PRO A 42 -7.02 -5.59 -2.14
C PRO A 42 -6.73 -5.57 -3.65
N PRO A 43 -7.45 -6.32 -4.52
CA PRO A 43 -7.17 -6.26 -5.95
C PRO A 43 -7.47 -4.87 -6.55
N LEU A 44 -8.45 -4.13 -6.01
CA LEU A 44 -8.80 -2.80 -6.50
C LEU A 44 -7.73 -1.75 -6.17
N ILE A 45 -7.15 -1.80 -4.97
CA ILE A 45 -6.11 -0.87 -4.53
C ILE A 45 -4.69 -1.33 -4.88
N TYR A 46 -4.53 -2.49 -5.53
CA TYR A 46 -3.24 -3.03 -5.96
C TYR A 46 -2.32 -2.03 -6.69
N PRO A 47 -2.78 -1.27 -7.72
CA PRO A 47 -1.90 -0.34 -8.41
C PRO A 47 -1.43 0.80 -7.50
N TRP A 48 -2.27 1.27 -6.57
CA TRP A 48 -1.90 2.28 -5.58
C TRP A 48 -0.93 1.73 -4.53
N ALA A 49 -1.21 0.53 -4.01
CA ALA A 49 -0.33 -0.15 -3.06
C ALA A 49 1.05 -0.45 -3.66
N TRP A 50 1.10 -0.73 -4.98
CA TRP A 50 2.35 -0.89 -5.71
C TRP A 50 3.14 0.42 -5.79
N SER A 51 2.47 1.53 -6.12
CA SER A 51 3.10 2.86 -6.14
C SER A 51 3.65 3.26 -4.77
N LEU A 52 2.89 3.01 -3.69
CA LEU A 52 3.33 3.29 -2.32
C LEU A 52 4.50 2.41 -1.90
N TRP A 53 4.48 1.13 -2.31
CA TRP A 53 5.61 0.23 -2.08
C TRP A 53 6.87 0.75 -2.78
N LEU A 54 6.80 1.15 -4.05
CA LEU A 54 7.93 1.74 -4.78
C LEU A 54 8.42 3.04 -4.12
N MET A 55 7.51 3.91 -3.68
CA MET A 55 7.89 5.14 -2.98
C MET A 55 8.65 4.83 -1.69
N SER A 56 8.16 3.87 -0.88
CA SER A 56 8.86 3.47 0.34
C SER A 56 10.20 2.79 0.07
N TYR A 57 10.28 1.98 -1.00
CA TYR A 57 11.49 1.28 -1.41
C TYR A 57 12.59 2.27 -1.80
N TYR A 58 12.28 3.21 -2.68
CA TYR A 58 13.24 4.21 -3.15
C TYR A 58 13.56 5.28 -2.12
N LEU A 59 12.67 5.54 -1.15
CA LEU A 59 13.01 6.40 -0.02
C LEU A 59 14.07 5.75 0.90
N ALA A 60 14.04 4.42 1.05
CA ALA A 60 15.02 3.68 1.81
C ALA A 60 16.31 3.42 1.01
N LEU A 61 16.21 3.16 -0.29
CA LEU A 61 17.32 2.90 -1.20
C LEU A 61 17.29 3.89 -2.40
N PRO A 62 17.66 5.15 -2.20
CA PRO A 62 17.62 6.16 -3.25
C PRO A 62 18.66 5.94 -4.35
N HIS A 63 19.72 5.17 -4.10
CA HIS A 63 20.77 4.87 -5.10
C HIS A 63 20.31 3.86 -6.16
N GLU A 64 19.31 3.04 -5.85
CA GLU A 64 18.68 2.09 -6.78
C GLU A 64 17.71 2.79 -7.74
N LEU A 65 17.49 4.11 -7.59
CA LEU A 65 16.67 4.85 -8.54
C LEU A 65 17.37 4.82 -9.91
N PRO A 66 16.66 4.45 -10.99
CA PRO A 66 17.25 4.47 -12.34
C PRO A 66 17.82 5.84 -12.75
N ALA A 67 17.30 6.93 -12.18
CA ALA A 67 17.80 8.29 -12.41
C ALA A 67 19.10 8.60 -11.67
N ASN A 68 19.40 7.88 -10.58
CA ASN A 68 20.62 8.05 -9.77
C ASN A 68 21.73 7.06 -10.18
N ALA A 69 21.40 6.03 -10.96
CA ALA A 69 22.37 5.07 -11.49
C ALA A 69 23.36 5.67 -12.52
N ALA A 70 23.13 6.90 -12.99
CA ALA A 70 24.01 7.58 -13.94
C ALA A 70 25.28 8.18 -13.32
N ASP A 71 25.49 8.05 -12.01
CA ASP A 71 26.68 8.59 -11.31
C ASP A 71 27.69 7.49 -10.90
N ASP A 72 27.40 6.22 -11.20
CA ASP A 72 28.33 5.10 -11.03
C ASP A 72 28.90 4.69 -12.40
N GLY A 73 29.91 5.43 -12.85
CA GLY A 73 30.93 4.92 -13.74
C GLY A 73 30.56 4.74 -15.21
N SER A 74 30.73 5.80 -15.99
CA SER A 74 31.31 5.64 -17.33
C SER A 74 32.58 6.49 -17.44
N VAL A 75 33.71 5.80 -17.19
CA VAL A 75 35.00 5.90 -17.89
C VAL A 75 35.69 7.26 -17.91
N ASP A 76 36.74 7.38 -17.10
CA ASP A 76 38.09 7.73 -17.57
C ASP A 76 39.10 6.97 -16.67
N GLU A 77 39.22 5.66 -16.90
CA GLU A 77 40.46 4.92 -16.64
C GLU A 77 41.21 4.79 -17.97
N ASP A 78 41.56 5.92 -18.58
CA ASP A 78 42.51 6.01 -19.69
C ASP A 78 43.52 7.12 -19.35
N GLU A 79 44.52 6.83 -18.49
CA GLU A 79 45.94 7.28 -18.54
C GLU A 79 46.74 6.90 -17.28
#